data_AF-A0A1I5VQ10-F1
#
_entry.id   AF-A0A1I5VQ10-F1
#
_cell.length_a   1.000
_cell.length_b   1.000
_cell.length_c   1.000
_cell.angle_alpha   90.00
_cell.angle_beta   90.00
_cell.angle_gamma   90.00
#
_symmetry.space_group_name_H-M   'P 1'
#
loop_
_entity.id
_entity.type
_entity.pdbx_description
1 polymer ?
#
loop_
_entity_poly.entity_id
_entity_poly.type
_entity_poly.pdbx_seq_one_letter_code
_entity_poly.pdbx_strand_id
1 'polypeptide(L)'
;MKQEQSLLQIIAGNSGRFIGLILLIVLAFVLAYLAETIAAKKDLREGRKSEGILTPRKMAIIGVFSAISFVLMLIEFPLPIAPSFYKFDFSDIPALIVGFAAGPFAGVMVEFIKVTLNVLIQGTTSAFVGEIANFVIGASFVMVASIVYRFKRTRKTALIGCILATLCIAFIGAALNAFFMIPAYALMFGGVENILKAGTEIYPFVDNLFTFCLFCVAPFNLVKGIVHSAVTFLIYKQISPILKAEPMLVAKKKTVEADA
;
A
#
# COMPACT_ATOMS: atom_id res chain seq x y z
N MET A 1 -2.79 33.63 -23.77
CA MET A 1 -2.07 32.37 -24.06
C MET A 1 -1.19 32.05 -22.86
N LYS A 2 -1.62 31.18 -21.94
CA LYS A 2 -0.76 30.75 -20.82
C LYS A 2 0.26 29.77 -21.40
N GLN A 3 1.54 30.12 -21.28
CA GLN A 3 2.67 29.27 -21.64
C GLN A 3 2.52 27.92 -20.90
N GLU A 4 2.40 26.81 -21.63
CA GLU A 4 2.56 25.48 -21.05
C GLU A 4 4.02 25.37 -20.56
N GLN A 5 4.21 25.51 -19.24
CA GLN A 5 5.52 25.29 -18.64
C GLN A 5 5.90 23.83 -18.85
N SER A 6 7.13 23.59 -19.33
CA SER A 6 7.68 22.23 -19.43
C SER A 6 7.72 21.60 -18.03
N LEU A 7 7.49 20.29 -17.94
CA LEU A 7 7.52 19.51 -16.70
C LEU A 7 8.83 19.75 -15.92
N LEU A 8 9.95 19.93 -16.64
CA LEU A 8 11.25 20.28 -16.06
C LEU A 8 11.28 21.65 -15.40
N GLN A 9 10.56 22.64 -15.93
CA GLN A 9 10.47 23.99 -15.34
C GLN A 9 9.61 24.01 -14.08
N ILE A 10 8.54 23.21 -14.05
CA ILE A 10 7.69 23.03 -12.85
C ILE A 10 8.50 22.36 -11.73
N ILE A 11 9.27 21.32 -12.07
CA ILE A 11 10.16 20.62 -11.14
C ILE A 11 11.27 21.57 -10.64
N ALA A 12 11.93 22.28 -11.54
CA ALA A 12 13.01 23.20 -11.19
C ALA A 12 12.54 24.34 -10.27
N GLY A 13 11.33 24.87 -10.51
CA GLY A 13 10.72 25.91 -9.67
C GLY A 13 10.20 25.43 -8.31
N ASN A 14 10.06 24.11 -8.10
CA ASN A 14 9.51 23.51 -6.88
C ASN A 14 10.36 22.34 -6.35
N SER A 15 11.67 22.39 -6.56
CA SER A 15 12.62 21.32 -6.25
C SER A 15 12.48 20.78 -4.82
N GLY A 16 12.23 21.65 -3.83
CA GLY A 16 12.01 21.24 -2.44
C GLY A 16 10.83 20.27 -2.23
N ARG A 17 9.74 20.43 -2.98
CA ARG A 17 8.57 19.52 -2.91
C ARG A 17 8.85 18.19 -3.60
N PHE A 18 9.58 18.19 -4.73
CA PHE A 18 10.00 16.95 -5.37
C PHE A 18 11.05 16.19 -4.54
N ILE A 19 11.93 16.88 -3.83
CA ILE A 19 12.84 16.27 -2.86
C ILE A 19 12.05 15.62 -1.72
N GLY A 20 11.03 16.31 -1.18
CA GLY A 20 10.18 15.73 -0.14
C GLY A 20 9.47 14.45 -0.59
N LEU A 21 9.04 14.37 -1.85
CA LEU A 21 8.46 13.16 -2.45
C LEU A 21 9.44 11.98 -2.44
N ILE A 22 10.70 12.22 -2.80
CA ILE A 22 11.76 11.20 -2.74
C ILE A 22 12.07 10.81 -1.29
N LEU A 23 12.11 11.78 -0.37
CA LEU A 23 12.33 11.52 1.05
C LEU A 23 11.23 10.64 1.65
N LEU A 24 9.98 10.77 1.21
CA LEU A 24 8.89 9.87 1.63
C LEU A 24 9.15 8.42 1.19
N ILE A 25 9.66 8.22 -0.02
CA ILE A 25 10.05 6.88 -0.49
C ILE A 25 11.15 6.33 0.41
N VAL A 26 12.24 7.08 0.59
CA VAL A 26 13.37 6.66 1.42
C VAL A 26 12.92 6.34 2.85
N LEU A 27 12.08 7.20 3.43
CA LEU A 27 11.52 6.99 4.76
C LEU A 27 10.70 5.69 4.83
N ALA A 28 9.86 5.39 3.83
CA ALA A 28 9.09 4.16 3.79
C ALA A 28 10.01 2.91 3.77
N PHE A 29 11.10 2.94 3.00
CA PHE A 29 12.10 1.87 2.98
C PHE A 29 12.83 1.71 4.32
N VAL A 30 13.23 2.83 4.93
CA VAL A 30 13.89 2.82 6.25
C VAL A 30 12.95 2.22 7.31
N LEU A 31 11.70 2.68 7.36
CA LEU A 31 10.69 2.15 8.27
C LEU A 31 10.41 0.66 8.02
N ALA A 32 10.32 0.24 6.76
CA ALA A 32 10.14 -1.16 6.41
C ALA A 32 11.33 -2.03 6.85
N TYR A 33 12.55 -1.56 6.67
CA TYR A 33 13.77 -2.25 7.11
C TYR A 33 13.85 -2.35 8.64
N LEU A 34 13.54 -1.27 9.35
CA LEU A 34 13.49 -1.26 10.81
C LEU A 34 12.41 -2.21 11.33
N ALA A 35 11.21 -2.16 10.73
CA ALA A 35 10.11 -3.07 11.04
C ALA A 35 10.50 -4.53 10.86
N GLU A 36 11.15 -4.86 9.74
CA GLU A 36 11.64 -6.22 9.46
C GLU A 36 12.69 -6.65 10.48
N THR A 37 13.63 -5.76 10.83
CA THR A 37 14.69 -6.05 11.81
C THR A 37 14.12 -6.30 13.20
N ILE A 38 13.17 -5.47 13.64
CA ILE A 38 12.49 -5.64 14.94
C ILE A 38 11.73 -6.96 14.95
N ALA A 39 11.03 -7.27 13.87
CA ALA A 39 10.25 -8.49 13.77
C ALA A 39 11.14 -9.75 13.69
N ALA A 40 12.27 -9.70 12.99
CA ALA A 40 13.25 -10.79 12.93
C ALA A 40 13.90 -11.06 14.30
N LYS A 41 14.26 -10.01 15.04
CA LYS A 41 14.78 -10.14 16.42
C LYS A 41 13.76 -10.81 17.35
N LYS A 42 12.47 -10.51 17.17
CA LYS A 42 11.41 -11.16 17.94
C LYS A 42 11.26 -12.64 17.56
N ASP A 43 11.26 -12.97 16.27
CA ASP A 43 11.19 -14.37 15.82
C ASP A 43 12.33 -15.21 16.42
N LEU A 44 13.56 -14.66 16.50
CA LEU A 44 14.69 -15.29 17.18
C LEU A 44 14.45 -15.51 18.68
N ARG A 45 13.91 -14.52 19.39
CA ARG A 45 13.60 -14.63 20.83
C ARG A 45 12.54 -15.70 21.12
N GLU A 46 11.61 -15.92 20.19
CA GLU A 46 10.57 -16.96 20.29
C GLU A 46 11.06 -18.33 19.76
N GLY A 47 12.36 -18.50 19.49
CA GLY A 47 12.95 -19.76 19.03
C GLY A 47 12.61 -20.13 17.58
N ARG A 48 12.08 -19.20 16.79
CA ARG A 48 11.81 -19.42 15.35
C ARG A 48 13.08 -19.19 14.53
N LYS A 49 13.18 -19.86 13.38
CA LYS A 49 14.25 -19.62 12.41
C LYS A 49 14.15 -18.19 11.88
N SER A 50 15.25 -17.43 11.97
CA SER A 50 15.39 -16.14 11.30
C SER A 50 15.80 -16.37 9.85
N GLU A 51 14.89 -16.12 8.91
CA GLU A 51 15.24 -16.06 7.50
C GLU A 51 15.85 -14.68 7.16
N GLY A 52 16.76 -14.65 6.19
CA GLY A 52 17.26 -13.39 5.63
C GLY A 52 16.13 -12.50 5.08
N ILE A 53 16.39 -11.20 5.02
CA ILE A 53 15.41 -10.20 4.53
C ILE A 53 15.02 -10.48 3.08
N LEU A 54 16.01 -10.76 2.22
CA LEU A 54 15.83 -11.12 0.80
C LEU A 54 16.53 -12.44 0.49
N THR A 55 15.83 -13.56 0.70
CA THR A 55 16.27 -14.86 0.19
C THR A 55 15.87 -15.00 -1.29
N PRO A 56 16.53 -15.84 -2.10
CA PRO A 56 16.14 -16.04 -3.51
C PRO A 56 14.66 -16.39 -3.68
N ARG A 57 14.13 -17.17 -2.74
CA ARG A 57 12.72 -17.52 -2.65
C ARG A 57 11.83 -16.29 -2.41
N LYS A 58 12.18 -15.42 -1.45
CA LYS A 58 11.45 -14.17 -1.22
C LYS A 58 11.51 -13.26 -2.44
N MET A 59 12.67 -13.17 -3.11
CA MET A 59 12.81 -12.38 -4.33
C MET A 59 11.90 -12.87 -5.45
N ALA A 60 11.80 -14.20 -5.66
CA ALA A 60 10.87 -14.77 -6.63
C ALA A 60 9.40 -14.46 -6.29
N ILE A 61 9.02 -14.61 -5.02
CA ILE A 61 7.67 -14.25 -4.54
C ILE A 61 7.38 -12.77 -4.79
N ILE A 62 8.30 -11.89 -4.42
CA ILE A 62 8.19 -10.44 -4.64
C ILE A 62 7.99 -10.17 -6.13
N GLY A 63 8.79 -10.75 -7.02
CA GLY A 63 8.70 -10.54 -8.46
C GLY A 63 7.32 -10.94 -9.03
N VAL A 64 6.86 -12.15 -8.72
CA VAL A 64 5.57 -12.66 -9.20
C VAL A 64 4.40 -11.82 -8.65
N PHE A 65 4.39 -11.54 -7.36
CA PHE A 65 3.31 -10.76 -6.75
C PHE A 65 3.32 -9.29 -7.17
N SER A 66 4.48 -8.73 -7.49
CA SER A 66 4.58 -7.37 -8.06
C SER A 66 3.96 -7.29 -9.46
N ALA A 67 4.18 -8.32 -10.29
CA ALA A 67 3.55 -8.39 -11.61
C ALA A 67 2.02 -8.52 -11.49
N ILE A 68 1.52 -9.35 -10.56
CA ILE A 68 0.08 -9.48 -10.30
C ILE A 68 -0.50 -8.15 -9.78
N SER A 69 0.15 -7.52 -8.79
CA SER A 69 -0.23 -6.22 -8.27
C SER A 69 -0.28 -5.17 -9.38
N PHE A 70 0.70 -5.14 -10.28
CA PHE A 70 0.72 -4.22 -11.41
C PHE A 70 -0.48 -4.45 -12.34
N VAL A 71 -0.77 -5.69 -12.73
CA VAL A 71 -1.95 -6.00 -13.57
C VAL A 71 -3.25 -5.58 -12.89
N LEU A 72 -3.38 -5.79 -11.58
CA LEU A 72 -4.56 -5.34 -10.83
C LEU A 72 -4.66 -3.81 -10.75
N MET A 73 -3.52 -3.10 -10.74
CA MET A 73 -3.48 -1.63 -10.74
C MET A 73 -3.99 -1.05 -12.07
N LEU A 74 -3.83 -1.78 -13.19
CA LEU A 74 -4.39 -1.37 -14.48
C LEU A 74 -5.93 -1.35 -14.49
N ILE A 75 -6.57 -2.07 -13.57
CA ILE A 75 -8.03 -2.14 -13.42
C ILE A 75 -8.46 -1.18 -12.31
N GLU A 76 -8.14 0.09 -12.51
CA GLU A 76 -8.47 1.17 -11.59
C GLU A 76 -9.73 1.94 -12.01
N PHE A 77 -10.52 2.39 -11.05
CA PHE A 77 -11.76 3.14 -11.31
C PHE A 77 -12.03 4.18 -10.21
N PRO A 78 -12.68 5.32 -10.53
CA PRO A 78 -13.04 6.32 -9.53
C PRO A 78 -14.19 5.83 -8.66
N LEU A 79 -14.23 6.27 -7.40
CA LEU A 79 -15.35 6.05 -6.50
C LEU A 79 -16.17 7.33 -6.33
N PRO A 80 -17.51 7.27 -6.15
CA PRO A 80 -18.37 8.45 -6.05
C PRO A 80 -18.19 9.26 -4.75
N ILE A 81 -17.29 8.83 -3.86
CA ILE A 81 -17.04 9.46 -2.54
C ILE A 81 -15.85 10.42 -2.55
N ALA A 82 -15.11 10.50 -3.65
CA ALA A 82 -13.95 11.37 -3.81
C ALA A 82 -13.81 11.80 -5.29
N PRO A 83 -13.10 12.90 -5.57
CA PRO A 83 -12.88 13.33 -6.96
C PRO A 83 -12.22 12.26 -7.83
N SER A 84 -12.45 12.31 -9.13
CA SER A 84 -12.08 11.27 -10.11
C SER A 84 -10.57 11.00 -10.24
N PHE A 85 -9.72 11.89 -9.74
CA PHE A 85 -8.27 11.66 -9.66
C PHE A 85 -7.88 10.71 -8.52
N TYR A 86 -8.78 10.43 -7.55
CA TYR A 86 -8.63 9.32 -6.62
C TYR A 86 -9.21 8.05 -7.25
N LYS A 87 -8.31 7.17 -7.66
CA LYS A 87 -8.67 5.90 -8.28
C LYS A 87 -8.48 4.75 -7.30
N PHE A 88 -9.49 3.90 -7.24
CA PHE A 88 -9.49 2.67 -6.47
C PHE A 88 -9.08 1.51 -7.37
N ASP A 89 -8.27 0.61 -6.84
CA ASP A 89 -7.81 -0.61 -7.49
C ASP A 89 -7.65 -1.72 -6.43
N PHE A 90 -7.37 -2.95 -6.87
CA PHE A 90 -7.17 -4.11 -5.98
C PHE A 90 -5.69 -4.48 -5.78
N SER A 91 -4.77 -3.58 -6.15
CA SER A 91 -3.35 -3.89 -6.33
C SER A 91 -2.54 -4.03 -5.04
N ASP A 92 -3.05 -3.56 -3.90
CA ASP A 92 -2.34 -3.68 -2.61
C ASP A 92 -2.61 -5.04 -1.93
N ILE A 93 -3.59 -5.81 -2.42
CA ILE A 93 -3.94 -7.14 -1.88
C ILE A 93 -2.78 -8.13 -2.03
N PRO A 94 -2.15 -8.30 -3.21
CA PRO A 94 -0.99 -9.19 -3.33
C PRO A 94 0.17 -8.75 -2.43
N ALA A 95 0.42 -7.44 -2.29
CA ALA A 95 1.44 -6.91 -1.39
C ALA A 95 1.14 -7.25 0.08
N LEU A 96 -0.11 -7.13 0.52
CA LEU A 96 -0.52 -7.51 1.88
C LEU A 96 -0.35 -9.02 2.13
N ILE A 97 -0.70 -9.86 1.15
CA ILE A 97 -0.50 -11.32 1.22
C ILE A 97 0.99 -11.64 1.39
N VAL A 98 1.86 -11.00 0.61
CA VAL A 98 3.33 -11.15 0.74
C VAL A 98 3.80 -10.63 2.09
N GLY A 99 3.28 -9.51 2.57
CA GLY A 99 3.58 -8.97 3.90
C GLY A 99 3.30 -9.99 5.02
N PHE A 100 2.17 -10.68 4.96
CA PHE A 100 1.81 -11.73 5.92
C PHE A 100 2.64 -13.02 5.77
N ALA A 101 3.07 -13.34 4.55
CA ALA A 101 3.82 -14.57 4.29
C ALA A 101 5.33 -14.43 4.54
N ALA A 102 5.93 -13.35 4.04
CA ALA A 102 7.38 -13.15 3.90
C ALA A 102 7.93 -11.97 4.73
N GLY A 103 7.08 -11.15 5.34
CA GLY A 103 7.46 -10.04 6.22
C GLY A 103 7.15 -8.64 5.67
N PRO A 104 7.11 -7.61 6.53
CA PRO A 104 6.80 -6.23 6.14
C PRO A 104 7.67 -5.71 5.01
N PHE A 105 8.98 -5.98 5.02
CA PHE A 105 9.87 -5.47 3.97
C PHE A 105 9.52 -6.05 2.59
N ALA A 106 9.23 -7.35 2.52
CA ALA A 106 8.84 -7.99 1.27
C ALA A 106 7.53 -7.42 0.71
N GLY A 107 6.55 -7.14 1.58
CA GLY A 107 5.30 -6.49 1.16
C GLY A 107 5.52 -5.08 0.61
N VAL A 108 6.37 -4.28 1.26
CA VAL A 108 6.74 -2.93 0.76
C VAL A 108 7.50 -3.01 -0.57
N MET A 109 8.31 -4.06 -0.81
CA MET A 109 8.94 -4.25 -2.11
C MET A 109 7.93 -4.48 -3.22
N VAL A 110 6.86 -5.23 -2.94
CA VAL A 110 5.79 -5.46 -3.92
C VAL A 110 5.10 -4.15 -4.29
N GLU A 111 4.77 -3.31 -3.30
CA GLU A 111 4.22 -1.97 -3.53
C GLU A 111 5.14 -1.10 -4.39
N PHE A 112 6.44 -1.09 -4.06
CA PHE A 112 7.41 -0.28 -4.77
C PHE A 112 7.56 -0.71 -6.24
N ILE A 113 7.71 -2.01 -6.48
CA ILE A 113 7.89 -2.54 -7.84
C ILE A 113 6.60 -2.35 -8.64
N LYS A 114 5.43 -2.59 -8.04
CA LYS A 114 4.12 -2.31 -8.67
C LYS A 114 4.07 -0.88 -9.22
N VAL A 115 4.32 0.10 -8.36
CA VAL A 115 4.23 1.52 -8.73
C VAL A 115 5.32 1.88 -9.76
N THR A 116 6.52 1.32 -9.62
CA THR A 116 7.60 1.51 -10.60
C THR A 116 7.22 0.97 -11.97
N LEU A 117 6.62 -0.23 -12.06
CA LEU A 117 6.14 -0.81 -13.31
C LEU A 117 5.04 0.07 -13.93
N ASN A 118 4.12 0.59 -13.11
CA ASN A 118 3.08 1.50 -13.58
C ASN A 118 3.68 2.76 -14.21
N VAL A 119 4.62 3.40 -13.53
CA VAL A 119 5.32 4.58 -14.05
C VAL A 119 6.07 4.29 -15.36
N LEU A 120 6.78 3.15 -15.43
CA LEU A 120 7.59 2.81 -16.61
C LEU A 120 6.75 2.44 -17.83
N ILE A 121 5.57 1.85 -17.63
CA ILE A 121 4.74 1.30 -18.71
C ILE A 121 3.63 2.29 -19.11
N GLN A 122 2.94 2.88 -18.12
CA GLN A 122 1.81 3.80 -18.35
C GLN A 122 2.22 5.27 -18.34
N GLY A 123 3.42 5.59 -17.85
CA GLY A 123 3.85 6.96 -17.62
C GLY A 123 3.21 7.57 -16.37
N THR A 124 3.18 8.89 -16.30
CA THR A 124 2.54 9.63 -15.20
C THR A 124 1.70 10.78 -15.73
N THR A 125 0.45 10.86 -15.25
CA THR A 125 -0.43 12.00 -15.48
C THR A 125 -0.45 12.95 -14.28
N SER A 126 0.02 12.51 -13.11
CA SER A 126 0.09 13.29 -11.86
C SER A 126 1.48 13.83 -11.54
N ALA A 127 2.42 13.76 -12.48
CA ALA A 127 3.82 14.11 -12.30
C ALA A 127 4.43 13.47 -11.03
N PHE A 128 4.25 12.17 -10.90
CA PHE A 128 4.71 11.33 -9.80
C PHE A 128 4.01 11.54 -8.45
N VAL A 129 3.21 12.58 -8.26
CA VAL A 129 2.54 12.84 -6.98
C VAL A 129 1.56 11.70 -6.64
N GLY A 130 0.72 11.31 -7.60
CA GLY A 130 -0.28 10.26 -7.40
C GLY A 130 0.35 8.87 -7.22
N GLU A 131 1.42 8.59 -7.97
CA GLU A 131 2.15 7.34 -7.92
C GLU A 131 2.88 7.17 -6.59
N ILE A 132 3.51 8.24 -6.10
CA ILE A 132 4.17 8.24 -4.79
C ILE A 132 3.12 8.18 -3.67
N ALA A 133 1.99 8.86 -3.81
CA ALA A 133 0.88 8.71 -2.87
C ALA A 133 0.38 7.25 -2.81
N ASN A 134 0.20 6.59 -3.96
CA ASN A 134 -0.18 5.18 -4.03
C ASN A 134 0.85 4.30 -3.29
N PHE A 135 2.15 4.49 -3.57
CA PHE A 135 3.21 3.75 -2.91
C PHE A 135 3.23 3.97 -1.39
N VAL A 136 3.24 5.22 -0.92
CA VAL A 136 3.37 5.53 0.51
C VAL A 136 2.16 5.02 1.29
N ILE A 137 0.96 5.15 0.73
CA ILE A 137 -0.28 4.66 1.35
C ILE A 137 -0.29 3.13 1.39
N GLY A 138 -0.01 2.46 0.27
CA GLY A 138 0.06 1.00 0.20
C GLY A 138 1.15 0.42 1.10
N ALA A 139 2.36 1.01 1.07
CA ALA A 139 3.45 0.62 1.95
C ALA A 139 3.08 0.78 3.43
N SER A 140 2.44 1.88 3.82
CA SER A 140 1.98 2.09 5.20
C SER A 140 0.95 1.02 5.62
N PHE A 141 -0.01 0.73 4.75
CA PHE A 141 -1.03 -0.30 4.99
C PHE A 141 -0.39 -1.67 5.23
N VAL A 142 0.43 -2.12 4.28
CA VAL A 142 1.06 -3.44 4.33
C VAL A 142 2.01 -3.56 5.52
N MET A 143 2.78 -2.51 5.79
CA MET A 143 3.74 -2.48 6.90
C MET A 143 3.03 -2.62 8.25
N VAL A 144 2.02 -1.77 8.53
CA VAL A 144 1.29 -1.83 9.81
C VAL A 144 0.59 -3.17 10.00
N ALA A 145 -0.11 -3.65 8.97
CA ALA A 145 -0.84 -4.92 9.06
C ALA A 145 0.12 -6.09 9.29
N SER A 146 1.21 -6.18 8.53
CA SER A 146 2.16 -7.29 8.60
C SER A 146 2.97 -7.30 9.91
N ILE A 147 3.34 -6.13 10.44
CA ILE A 147 3.97 -6.01 11.76
C ILE A 147 3.05 -6.60 12.82
N VAL A 148 1.80 -6.15 12.90
CA VAL A 148 0.82 -6.61 13.90
C VAL A 148 0.57 -8.11 13.76
N TYR A 149 0.41 -8.60 12.54
CA TYR A 149 0.23 -10.03 12.29
C TYR A 149 1.43 -10.87 12.75
N ARG A 150 2.66 -10.37 12.56
CA ARG A 150 3.89 -11.08 12.91
C ARG A 150 4.09 -11.23 14.43
N PHE A 151 3.41 -10.42 15.26
CA PHE A 151 3.45 -10.60 16.71
C PHE A 151 2.95 -11.98 17.15
N LYS A 152 1.90 -12.49 16.51
CA LYS A 152 1.36 -13.83 16.73
C LYS A 152 0.56 -14.20 15.50
N ARG A 153 0.99 -15.19 14.71
CA ARG A 153 0.39 -15.48 13.39
C ARG A 153 -0.99 -16.17 13.52
N THR A 154 -2.05 -15.41 13.74
CA THR A 154 -3.42 -15.92 13.93
C THR A 154 -4.43 -15.12 13.11
N ARG A 155 -5.64 -15.65 12.91
CA ARG A 155 -6.73 -14.90 12.28
C ARG A 155 -7.07 -13.61 13.04
N LYS A 156 -7.04 -13.66 14.38
CA LYS A 156 -7.38 -12.51 15.23
C LYS A 156 -6.39 -11.35 15.04
N THR A 157 -5.10 -11.64 15.05
CA THR A 157 -4.05 -10.62 14.86
C THR A 157 -3.97 -10.13 13.43
N ALA A 158 -4.26 -10.96 12.42
CA ALA A 158 -4.42 -10.48 11.05
C ALA A 158 -5.56 -9.44 10.97
N LEU A 159 -6.65 -9.65 11.72
CA LEU A 159 -7.84 -8.80 11.67
C LEU A 159 -7.54 -7.48 12.36
N ILE A 160 -6.97 -7.55 13.56
CA ILE A 160 -6.49 -6.38 14.29
C ILE A 160 -5.48 -5.59 13.46
N GLY A 161 -4.54 -6.28 12.80
CA GLY A 161 -3.55 -5.66 11.92
C GLY A 161 -4.20 -4.92 10.74
N CYS A 162 -5.17 -5.54 10.08
CA CYS A 162 -5.94 -4.92 8.99
C CYS A 162 -6.74 -3.70 9.45
N ILE A 163 -7.39 -3.77 10.61
CA ILE A 163 -8.13 -2.65 11.19
C ILE A 163 -7.18 -1.49 11.50
N LEU A 164 -6.08 -1.77 12.20
CA LEU A 164 -5.07 -0.74 12.54
C LEU A 164 -4.44 -0.14 11.29
N ALA A 165 -4.14 -0.96 10.29
CA ALA A 165 -3.60 -0.50 9.01
C ALA A 165 -4.59 0.37 8.25
N THR A 166 -5.88 0.01 8.24
CA THR A 166 -6.95 0.79 7.60
C THR A 166 -7.10 2.17 8.26
N LEU A 167 -7.12 2.22 9.59
CA LEU A 167 -7.16 3.48 10.32
C LEU A 167 -5.89 4.30 10.09
N CYS A 168 -4.73 3.63 10.02
CA CYS A 168 -3.45 4.26 9.74
C CYS A 168 -3.43 4.93 8.36
N ILE A 169 -3.89 4.26 7.30
CA ILE A 169 -3.93 4.88 5.97
C ILE A 169 -5.00 5.95 5.82
N ALA A 170 -6.11 5.87 6.56
CA ALA A 170 -7.08 6.95 6.61
C ALA A 170 -6.44 8.23 7.20
N PHE A 171 -5.70 8.08 8.29
CA PHE A 171 -4.99 9.19 8.94
C PHE A 171 -3.81 9.70 8.11
N ILE A 172 -2.87 8.83 7.73
CA ILE A 172 -1.69 9.19 6.94
C ILE A 172 -2.11 9.73 5.57
N GLY A 173 -3.13 9.13 4.95
CA GLY A 173 -3.71 9.62 3.70
C GLY A 173 -4.24 11.02 3.82
N ALA A 174 -5.08 11.30 4.81
CA ALA A 174 -5.60 12.65 5.04
C ALA A 174 -4.47 13.64 5.36
N ALA A 175 -3.53 13.28 6.24
CA ALA A 175 -2.44 14.16 6.65
C ALA A 175 -1.48 14.48 5.49
N LEU A 176 -0.99 13.46 4.77
CA LEU A 176 -0.10 13.69 3.63
C LEU A 176 -0.79 14.44 2.51
N ASN A 177 -2.09 14.22 2.28
CA ASN A 177 -2.82 15.01 1.30
C ASN A 177 -2.96 16.48 1.72
N ALA A 178 -3.33 16.75 2.97
CA ALA A 178 -3.49 18.11 3.47
C ALA A 178 -2.19 18.92 3.41
N PHE A 179 -1.06 18.33 3.84
CA PHE A 179 0.19 19.06 3.98
C PHE A 179 1.11 19.00 2.77
N PHE A 180 0.96 17.99 1.90
CA PHE A 180 1.98 17.71 0.90
C PHE A 180 1.43 17.35 -0.49
N MET A 181 0.62 16.28 -0.60
CA MET A 181 0.22 15.74 -1.91
C MET A 181 -0.72 16.69 -2.66
N ILE A 182 -1.77 17.22 -2.02
CA ILE A 182 -2.69 18.16 -2.69
C ILE A 182 -1.97 19.47 -3.03
N PRO A 183 -1.19 20.10 -2.13
CA PRO A 183 -0.39 21.27 -2.49
C PRO A 183 0.59 21.02 -3.65
N ALA A 184 1.22 19.85 -3.72
CA ALA A 184 2.12 19.49 -4.83
C ALA A 184 1.35 19.27 -6.13
N TYR A 185 0.20 18.59 -6.07
CA TYR A 185 -0.69 18.34 -7.21
C TYR A 185 -1.28 19.66 -7.76
N ALA A 186 -1.71 20.56 -6.88
CA ALA A 186 -2.32 21.85 -7.23
C ALA A 186 -1.46 22.74 -8.12
N LEU A 187 -0.12 22.65 -8.01
CA LEU A 187 0.80 23.42 -8.85
C LEU A 187 0.68 23.07 -10.33
N MET A 188 0.21 21.86 -10.64
CA MET A 188 0.12 21.36 -12.01
C MET A 188 -1.28 21.46 -12.60
N PHE A 189 -2.31 21.55 -11.75
CA PHE A 189 -3.72 21.51 -12.16
C PHE A 189 -4.46 22.84 -11.94
N GLY A 190 -3.72 23.95 -11.92
CA GLY A 190 -4.29 25.29 -11.92
C GLY A 190 -4.75 25.79 -10.54
N GLY A 191 -4.22 25.23 -9.46
CA GLY A 191 -4.41 25.72 -8.10
C GLY A 191 -5.27 24.83 -7.20
N VAL A 192 -5.17 25.06 -5.89
CA VAL A 192 -5.91 24.31 -4.87
C VAL A 192 -7.42 24.50 -5.02
N GLU A 193 -7.86 25.67 -5.48
CA GLU A 193 -9.28 25.98 -5.69
C GLU A 193 -9.99 25.02 -6.64
N ASN A 194 -9.32 24.55 -7.71
CA ASN A 194 -9.92 23.60 -8.64
C ASN A 194 -10.14 22.23 -7.99
N ILE A 195 -9.21 21.82 -7.14
CA ILE A 195 -9.28 20.57 -6.37
C ILE A 195 -10.41 20.67 -5.36
N LEU A 196 -10.53 21.81 -4.67
CA LEU A 196 -11.61 22.05 -3.71
C LEU A 196 -12.96 22.04 -4.40
N LYS A 197 -13.11 22.70 -5.55
CA LYS A 197 -14.35 22.68 -6.35
C LYS A 197 -14.78 21.25 -6.70
N ALA A 198 -13.85 20.41 -7.13
CA ALA A 198 -14.15 18.99 -7.41
C ALA A 198 -14.63 18.24 -6.15
N GLY A 199 -14.16 18.62 -4.96
CA GLY A 199 -14.68 18.11 -3.69
C GLY A 199 -16.06 18.70 -3.34
N THR A 200 -16.26 19.99 -3.55
CA THR A 200 -17.53 20.70 -3.29
C THR A 200 -18.67 20.16 -4.15
N GLU A 201 -18.40 19.76 -5.39
CA GLU A 201 -19.36 19.12 -6.30
C GLU A 201 -19.91 17.79 -5.74
N ILE A 202 -19.11 17.09 -4.94
CA ILE A 202 -19.52 15.84 -4.27
C ILE A 202 -20.18 16.15 -2.93
N TYR A 203 -19.56 17.03 -2.15
CA TYR A 203 -20.01 17.41 -0.81
C TYR A 203 -20.05 18.95 -0.68
N PRO A 204 -21.24 19.59 -0.64
CA PRO A 204 -21.36 21.05 -0.66
C PRO A 204 -20.67 21.80 0.50
N PHE A 205 -20.38 21.11 1.60
CA PHE A 205 -19.71 21.66 2.79
C PHE A 205 -18.16 21.54 2.73
N VAL A 206 -17.60 21.01 1.64
CA VAL A 206 -16.15 21.03 1.40
C VAL A 206 -15.76 22.40 0.86
N ASP A 207 -15.08 23.19 1.69
CA ASP A 207 -14.72 24.59 1.47
C ASP A 207 -13.21 24.86 1.61
N ASN A 208 -12.46 23.93 2.22
CA ASN A 208 -11.04 24.07 2.48
C ASN A 208 -10.32 22.70 2.46
N LEU A 209 -8.99 22.70 2.52
CA LEU A 209 -8.19 21.47 2.44
C LEU A 209 -8.47 20.49 3.58
N PHE A 210 -8.79 21.01 4.78
CA PHE A 210 -9.09 20.15 5.93
C PHE A 210 -10.41 19.42 5.72
N THR A 211 -11.48 20.13 5.35
CA THR A 211 -12.79 19.53 5.06
C THR A 211 -12.69 18.57 3.87
N PHE A 212 -11.94 18.92 2.83
CA PHE A 212 -11.64 18.02 1.71
C PHE A 212 -10.96 16.72 2.17
N CYS A 213 -9.91 16.80 3.00
CA CYS A 213 -9.20 15.63 3.46
C CYS A 213 -10.05 14.77 4.41
N LEU A 214 -10.89 15.40 5.23
CA LEU A 214 -11.76 14.71 6.17
C LEU A 214 -12.91 13.97 5.49
N PHE A 215 -13.50 14.54 4.43
CA PHE A 215 -14.72 14.01 3.81
C PHE A 215 -14.49 13.30 2.47
N CYS A 216 -13.44 13.61 1.74
CA CYS A 216 -13.08 12.88 0.52
C CYS A 216 -11.96 11.87 0.79
N VAL A 217 -10.82 12.34 1.32
CA VAL A 217 -9.58 11.53 1.38
C VAL A 217 -9.64 10.45 2.45
N ALA A 218 -10.06 10.78 3.68
CA ALA A 218 -10.14 9.80 4.75
C ALA A 218 -11.17 8.69 4.44
N PRO A 219 -12.41 9.00 4.00
CA PRO A 219 -13.38 7.97 3.63
C PRO A 219 -12.93 7.10 2.46
N PHE A 220 -12.29 7.69 1.45
CA PHE A 220 -11.70 6.95 0.35
C PHE A 220 -10.67 5.92 0.83
N ASN A 221 -9.74 6.32 1.70
CA ASN A 221 -8.73 5.42 2.26
C ASN A 221 -9.31 4.38 3.23
N LEU A 222 -10.39 4.71 3.95
CA LEU A 222 -11.12 3.73 4.76
C LEU A 222 -11.74 2.65 3.89
N VAL A 223 -12.44 3.02 2.82
CA VAL A 223 -13.02 2.06 1.87
C VAL A 223 -11.92 1.21 1.24
N LYS A 224 -10.81 1.84 0.83
CA LYS A 224 -9.63 1.15 0.31
C LYS A 224 -9.13 0.07 1.27
N GLY A 225 -8.83 0.46 2.51
CA GLY A 225 -8.33 -0.47 3.53
C GLY A 225 -9.33 -1.58 3.89
N ILE A 226 -10.62 -1.25 4.02
CA ILE A 226 -11.67 -2.24 4.34
C ILE A 226 -11.77 -3.30 3.24
N VAL A 227 -11.86 -2.88 1.98
CA VAL A 227 -12.03 -3.80 0.86
C VAL A 227 -10.79 -4.66 0.68
N HIS A 228 -9.60 -4.06 0.71
CA HIS A 228 -8.33 -4.81 0.61
C HIS A 228 -8.17 -5.81 1.75
N SER A 229 -8.52 -5.41 2.97
CA SER A 229 -8.52 -6.30 4.14
C SER A 229 -9.49 -7.46 3.96
N ALA A 230 -10.74 -7.18 3.55
CA ALA A 230 -11.78 -8.19 3.37
C ALA A 230 -11.38 -9.23 2.32
N VAL A 231 -10.93 -8.78 1.14
CA VAL A 231 -10.49 -9.69 0.06
C VAL A 231 -9.26 -10.48 0.48
N THR A 232 -8.29 -9.84 1.13
CA THR A 232 -7.11 -10.55 1.65
C THR A 232 -7.52 -11.64 2.64
N PHE A 233 -8.48 -11.37 3.53
CA PHE A 233 -8.97 -12.34 4.51
C PHE A 233 -9.56 -13.61 3.90
N LEU A 234 -10.21 -13.48 2.73
CA LEU A 234 -10.78 -14.62 2.01
C LEU A 234 -9.69 -15.50 1.39
N ILE A 235 -8.59 -14.90 0.92
CA ILE A 235 -7.61 -15.58 0.06
C ILE A 235 -6.35 -16.01 0.84
N TYR A 236 -5.89 -15.21 1.81
CA TYR A 236 -4.53 -15.33 2.35
C TYR A 236 -4.22 -16.69 2.98
N LYS A 237 -5.23 -17.37 3.55
CA LYS A 237 -5.01 -18.68 4.18
C LYS A 237 -4.71 -19.81 3.21
N GLN A 238 -5.21 -19.72 1.99
CA GLN A 238 -4.93 -20.71 0.95
C GLN A 238 -3.52 -20.52 0.39
N ILE A 239 -3.08 -19.27 0.29
CA ILE A 239 -1.81 -18.90 -0.32
C ILE A 239 -0.64 -18.94 0.67
N SER A 240 -0.86 -18.60 1.95
CA SER A 240 0.22 -18.45 2.94
C SER A 240 1.06 -19.72 3.19
N PRO A 241 0.51 -20.95 3.24
CA PRO A 241 1.31 -22.16 3.41
C PRO A 241 2.25 -22.42 2.23
N ILE A 242 1.76 -22.22 1.00
CA ILE A 242 2.55 -22.33 -0.24
C ILE A 242 3.69 -21.33 -0.22
N LEU A 243 3.39 -20.08 0.17
CA LEU A 243 4.38 -19.01 0.33
C LEU A 243 5.27 -19.16 1.57
N LYS A 244 5.08 -20.17 2.43
CA LYS A 244 5.99 -20.50 3.54
C LYS A 244 6.80 -21.77 3.31
N ALA A 245 6.48 -22.55 2.28
CA ALA A 245 7.09 -23.86 2.03
C ALA A 245 6.99 -24.76 3.26
N GLU A 246 5.94 -24.57 4.07
CA GLU A 246 5.54 -25.59 5.02
C GLU A 246 5.19 -26.83 4.18
N PRO A 247 5.69 -28.04 4.54
CA PRO A 247 5.31 -29.24 3.83
C PRO A 247 3.79 -29.28 3.85
N MET A 248 3.15 -29.30 2.67
CA MET A 248 1.72 -29.54 2.59
C MET A 248 1.48 -30.80 3.41
N LEU A 249 0.68 -30.68 4.48
CA LEU A 249 0.35 -31.82 5.32
C LEU A 249 -0.22 -32.88 4.39
N VAL A 250 0.61 -33.87 4.04
CA VAL A 250 0.18 -35.05 3.32
C VAL A 250 -0.95 -35.58 4.18
N ALA A 251 -2.16 -35.59 3.62
CA ALA A 251 -3.35 -36.03 4.32
C ALA A 251 -2.99 -37.32 5.05
N LYS A 252 -3.08 -37.29 6.38
CA LYS A 252 -2.72 -38.42 7.24
C LYS A 252 -3.59 -39.58 6.74
N LYS A 253 -3.01 -40.49 5.95
CA LYS A 253 -3.71 -41.67 5.45
C LYS A 253 -4.21 -42.34 6.73
N LYS A 254 -5.53 -42.41 6.93
CA LYS A 254 -6.08 -43.21 8.02
C LYS A 254 -5.57 -44.61 7.75
N THR A 255 -4.55 -45.04 8.47
CA THR A 255 -4.27 -46.46 8.66
C THR A 255 -5.51 -46.97 9.36
N VAL A 256 -6.40 -47.57 8.57
CA VAL A 256 -7.41 -48.46 9.11
C VAL A 256 -6.60 -49.58 9.71
N GLU A 257 -6.44 -49.56 11.04
CA GLU A 257 -6.05 -50.74 11.79
C GLU A 257 -7.08 -51.81 11.44
N ALA A 258 -6.63 -52.82 10.70
CA ALA A 258 -7.41 -54.02 10.49
C ALA A 258 -7.33 -54.81 11.79
N ASP A 259 -8.34 -54.64 12.65
CA ASP A 259 -8.68 -55.64 13.65
C ASP A 259 -9.32 -56.82 12.92
N ALA A 260 -8.52 -57.86 12.62
CA ALA A 260 -8.87 -59.28 12.53
C ALA A 260 -7.69 -60.12 12.01
#